data_AF-A0A3D1H0X8-F1
#
_entry.id   AF-A0A3D1H0X8-F1
#
_cell.length_a   1.000
_cell.length_b   1.000
_cell.length_c   1.000
_cell.angle_alpha   90.00
_cell.angle_beta   90.00
_cell.angle_gamma   90.00
#
_symmetry.space_group_name_H-M   'P 1'
#
loop_
_entity.id
_entity.type
_entity.pdbx_description
1 polymer ?
#
loop_
_entity_poly.entity_id
_entity_poly.type
_entity_poly.pdbx_seq_one_letter_code
_entity_poly.pdbx_strand_id
1 'polypeptide(L)' 'MRNTDMKFRYWSDRQIKSKWNNRGGRYKDALTYLILERSMTFDRRLRFFVNQDIAKIMRRIV' A
#
# COMPACT_ATOMS: atom_id res chain seq x y z
N MET A 1 2.18 -10.74 -26.88
CA MET A 1 2.46 -9.93 -25.67
C MET A 1 1.82 -10.63 -24.48
N ARG A 2 2.60 -11.12 -23.51
CA ARG A 2 2.03 -11.71 -22.29
C ARG A 2 1.43 -10.56 -21.48
N ASN A 3 0.10 -10.45 -21.47
CA ASN A 3 -0.61 -9.69 -20.44
C ASN A 3 -0.34 -10.38 -19.11
N THR A 4 0.76 -10.04 -18.47
CA THR A 4 0.85 -10.17 -17.02
C THR A 4 -0.16 -9.18 -16.46
N ASP A 5 -1.40 -9.64 -16.34
CA ASP A 5 -2.40 -9.10 -15.43
C ASP A 5 -1.81 -9.16 -14.01
N MET A 6 -0.85 -8.27 -13.71
CA MET A 6 -0.58 -7.89 -12.34
C MET A 6 -1.84 -7.21 -11.86
N LYS A 7 -2.86 -8.00 -11.49
CA LYS A 7 -4.07 -7.57 -10.81
C LYS A 7 -3.60 -6.81 -9.58
N PHE A 8 -3.58 -5.50 -9.73
CA PHE A 8 -3.06 -4.61 -8.74
C PHE A 8 -4.02 -4.65 -7.55
N ARG A 9 -3.61 -5.31 -6.46
CA ARG A 9 -4.46 -5.44 -5.27
C ARG A 9 -4.42 -4.15 -4.46
N TYR A 10 -5.54 -3.47 -4.41
CA TYR A 10 -5.76 -2.38 -3.47
C TYR A 10 -6.09 -2.94 -2.09
N TRP A 11 -5.28 -2.57 -1.10
CA TRP A 11 -5.51 -2.93 0.30
C TRP A 11 -6.29 -1.80 0.98
N SER A 12 -7.33 -2.17 1.74
CA SER A 12 -8.05 -1.22 2.58
C SER A 12 -7.21 -0.81 3.78
N ASP A 13 -7.45 0.38 4.34
CA ASP A 13 -6.73 0.84 5.55
C ASP A 13 -6.82 -0.16 6.68
N ARG A 14 -7.98 -0.79 6.88
CA ARG A 14 -8.16 -1.83 7.89
C ARG A 14 -7.24 -3.04 7.64
N GLN A 15 -7.16 -3.50 6.40
CA GLN A 15 -6.27 -4.61 6.05
C GLN A 15 -4.80 -4.23 6.25
N ILE A 16 -4.41 -3.01 5.88
CA ILE A 16 -3.04 -2.51 6.06
C ILE A 16 -2.67 -2.45 7.55
N LYS A 17 -3.53 -1.81 8.36
CA LYS A 17 -3.31 -1.66 9.81
C LYS A 17 -3.22 -2.99 10.55
N SER A 18 -4.02 -3.99 10.12
CA SER A 18 -3.97 -5.34 10.72
C SER A 18 -2.62 -6.04 10.58
N LYS A 19 -1.76 -5.58 9.66
CA LYS A 19 -0.47 -6.21 9.34
C LYS A 19 0.73 -5.52 9.98
N TRP A 20 0.55 -4.43 10.73
CA TRP A 20 1.66 -3.69 11.35
C TRP A 20 2.60 -4.52 12.22
N ASN A 21 2.09 -5.57 12.87
CA ASN A 21 2.87 -6.41 13.80
C ASN A 21 3.61 -7.58 13.12
N ASN A 22 3.32 -7.88 11.85
CA ASN A 22 3.72 -9.15 11.23
C ASN A 22 5.21 -9.25 10.83
N ARG A 23 5.96 -8.14 10.73
CA ARG A 23 7.41 -8.15 10.37
C ARG A 23 8.27 -7.14 11.15
N GLY A 24 7.83 -6.75 12.35
CA GLY A 24 8.48 -5.72 13.16
C GLY A 24 8.12 -4.30 12.72
N GLY A 25 8.11 -3.37 13.69
CA GLY A 25 7.53 -2.02 13.56
C GLY A 25 8.10 -1.13 12.42
N ARG A 26 9.19 -1.52 11.76
CA ARG A 26 9.81 -0.78 10.65
C ARG A 26 8.83 -0.44 9.50
N TYR A 27 7.88 -1.32 9.20
CA TYR A 27 6.89 -1.07 8.14
C TYR A 27 5.67 -0.27 8.62
N LYS A 28 5.49 -0.13 9.94
CA LYS A 28 4.35 0.59 10.52
C LYS A 28 4.41 2.07 10.17
N ASP A 29 5.56 2.70 10.35
CA ASP A 29 5.73 4.13 10.11
C ASP A 29 5.58 4.44 8.62
N ALA A 30 6.25 3.68 7.75
CA ALA A 30 6.14 3.83 6.31
C ALA A 30 4.69 3.67 5.79
N LEU A 31 3.96 2.66 6.27
CA LEU A 31 2.54 2.49 5.91
C LEU A 31 1.66 3.60 6.47
N THR A 32 1.99 4.16 7.64
CA THR A 32 1.26 5.28 8.23
C THR A 32 1.39 6.53 7.37
N TYR A 33 2.61 6.87 6.92
CA TYR A 33 2.83 7.99 6.00
C TYR A 33 2.11 7.80 4.67
N LEU A 34 2.20 6.61 4.07
CA LEU A 34 1.55 6.34 2.78
C LEU A 34 0.01 6.38 2.85
N ILE A 35 -0.59 5.94 3.96
CA ILE A 35 -2.05 6.06 4.16
C ILE A 35 -2.46 7.54 4.25
N LEU A 36 -1.69 8.34 4.98
CA LEU A 36 -1.93 9.77 5.11
C LEU A 36 -1.81 10.46 3.74
N GLU A 37 -0.73 10.20 3.00
CA GLU A 37 -0.49 10.72 1.66
C GLU A 37 -1.61 10.32 0.69
N ARG A 38 -2.05 9.05 0.73
CA ARG A 38 -3.18 8.58 -0.08
C ARG A 38 -4.46 9.35 0.20
N SER A 39 -4.69 9.71 1.46
CA SER A 39 -5.89 10.43 1.90
C SER A 39 -5.88 11.90 1.49
N MET A 40 -4.68 12.50 1.43
CA MET A 40 -4.48 13.90 1.04
C MET A 40 -4.29 14.09 -0.48
N THR A 41 -4.04 13.01 -1.22
CA THR A 41 -3.81 13.07 -2.67
C THR A 41 -5.14 13.05 -3.44
N PHE A 42 -5.53 14.18 -4.03
CA PHE A 42 -6.74 14.31 -4.85
C PHE A 42 -6.52 13.92 -6.33
N ASP A 43 -5.28 13.99 -6.82
CA ASP A 43 -4.93 13.57 -8.18
C ASP A 43 -4.97 12.03 -8.31
N ARG A 44 -5.69 11.53 -9.32
CA ARG A 44 -5.89 10.09 -9.53
C ARG A 44 -4.60 9.35 -9.89
N ARG A 45 -3.69 9.97 -10.65
CA ARG A 45 -2.42 9.35 -11.05
C ARG A 45 -1.48 9.25 -9.85
N LEU A 46 -1.36 10.31 -9.07
CA LEU A 46 -0.55 10.30 -7.84
C LEU A 46 -1.11 9.28 -6.84
N ARG A 47 -2.43 9.24 -6.65
CA ARG A 47 -3.07 8.25 -5.77
C ARG A 47 -2.82 6.81 -6.23
N PHE A 48 -2.70 6.56 -7.54
CA PHE A 48 -2.31 5.25 -8.06
C PHE A 48 -0.88 4.86 -7.65
N PHE A 49 0.09 5.77 -7.75
CA PHE A 49 1.46 5.51 -7.33
C PHE A 49 1.58 5.24 -5.82
N VAL A 50 0.91 6.03 -4.98
CA VAL A 50 0.86 5.80 -3.53
C VAL A 50 0.28 4.41 -3.21
N ASN A 51 -0.81 4.03 -3.91
CA ASN A 51 -1.34 2.69 -3.77
C ASN A 51 -0.33 1.62 -4.20
N GLN A 52 0.42 1.83 -5.29
CA GLN A 52 1.49 0.92 -5.71
C GLN A 52 2.52 0.66 -4.63
N ASP A 53 2.96 1.70 -3.94
CA ASP A 53 3.95 1.57 -2.87
C ASP A 53 3.38 0.86 -1.65
N ILE A 54 2.13 1.15 -1.28
CA ILE A 54 1.40 0.37 -0.26
C ILE A 54 1.35 -1.11 -0.64
N ALA A 55 0.99 -1.45 -1.89
CA ALA A 55 0.90 -2.84 -2.32
C ALA A 55 2.26 -3.55 -2.34
N LYS A 56 3.35 -2.87 -2.71
CA LYS A 56 4.71 -3.41 -2.63
C LYS A 56 5.09 -3.76 -1.19
N ILE A 57 4.80 -2.87 -0.24
CA ILE A 57 5.06 -3.12 1.18
C ILE A 57 4.19 -4.27 1.70
N MET A 58 2.89 -4.25 1.38
CA MET A 58 1.96 -5.29 1.83
C MET A 58 2.34 -6.70 1.34
N ARG A 59 2.84 -6.85 0.11
CA ARG A 59 3.37 -8.15 -0.39
C ARG A 59 4.58 -8.65 0.37
N ARG A 60 5.30 -7.78 1.07
CA ARG A 60 6.42 -8.16 1.93
C ARG A 60 5.98 -8.50 3.34
N ILE A 61 4.76 -8.17 3.76
CA ILE A 61 4.29 -8.38 5.13
C ILE A 61 3.31 -9.56 5.22
N VAL A 62 2.48 -9.73 4.19
CA VAL A 62 1.57 -10.87 4.00
C VAL A 62 2.38 -12.10 3.60
#